data_AF-A0A529L5C8-F1
#
_entry.id   AF-A0A529L5C8-F1
#
_cell.length_a   1.000
_cell.length_b   1.000
_cell.length_c   1.000
_cell.angle_alpha   90.00
_cell.angle_beta   90.00
_cell.angle_gamma   90.00
#
_symmetry.space_group_name_H-M   'P 1'
#
loop_
_entity.id
_entity.type
_entity.pdbx_description
1 polymer ?
#
loop_
_entity_poly.entity_id
_entity_poly.type
_entity_poly.pdbx_seq_one_letter_code
_entity_poly.pdbx_strand_id
1 'polypeptide(L)' 'RGIGVLVFVAGLDTVSAAICFDLAHLARNPKDQELLRSEPDRIAVAAEELLRAYSTIQMIRVATKDVDFKGAPI' A
#
# COMPACT_ATOMS: atom_id res chain seq x y z
N ARG A 1 0.83 26.32 5.71
CA ARG A 1 2.17 25.83 6.13
C ARG A 1 2.21 24.31 6.37
N GLY A 2 1.09 23.60 6.62
CA GLY A 2 1.08 22.14 6.84
C GLY A 2 1.11 21.25 5.59
N ILE A 3 0.62 21.70 4.44
CA ILE A 3 0.52 20.88 3.22
C ILE A 3 1.90 20.39 2.74
N GLY A 4 2.93 21.24 2.75
CA GLY A 4 4.28 20.84 2.33
C GLY A 4 4.90 19.76 3.21
N VAL A 5 4.67 19.85 4.53
CA VAL A 5 5.12 18.82 5.49
C VAL A 5 4.37 17.51 5.24
N LEU A 6 3.06 17.58 4.98
CA LEU A 6 2.26 16.39 4.70
C LEU A 6 2.74 15.68 3.43
N VAL A 7 2.98 16.40 2.34
CA VAL A 7 3.49 15.80 1.09
C VAL A 7 4.84 15.12 1.32
N PHE A 8 5.73 15.76 2.07
CA PHE A 8 7.05 15.21 2.38
C PHE A 8 6.98 13.93 3.21
N VAL A 9 6.26 13.97 4.34
CA VAL A 9 6.14 12.81 5.25
C VAL A 9 5.36 11.67 4.58
N ALA A 10 4.28 11.97 3.87
CA ALA A 10 3.51 10.97 3.16
C ALA A 10 4.36 10.23 2.13
N GLY A 11 5.18 10.94 1.36
CA GLY A 11 6.06 10.34 0.35
C GLY A 11 7.27 9.60 0.93
N LEU A 12 7.71 9.94 2.14
CA LEU A 12 8.93 9.38 2.72
C LEU A 12 8.71 7.95 3.23
N ASP A 13 7.80 7.77 4.18
CA ASP A 13 7.67 6.49 4.89
C ASP A 13 6.83 5.49 4.09
N THR A 14 5.74 5.95 3.47
CA THR A 14 4.78 5.05 2.81
C THR A 14 5.34 4.43 1.54
N VAL A 15 6.07 5.22 0.73
CA VAL A 15 6.70 4.76 -0.51
C VAL A 15 7.87 3.83 -0.19
N SER A 16 8.68 4.20 0.80
CA SER A 16 9.80 3.36 1.25
C SER A 16 9.32 2.00 1.74
N ALA A 17 8.26 1.97 2.55
CA ALA A 17 7.65 0.72 3.02
C ALA A 17 7.07 -0.12 1.88
N ALA A 18 6.31 0.49 0.96
CA ALA A 18 5.69 -0.22 -0.16
C ALA A 18 6.75 -0.90 -1.04
N ILE A 19 7.77 -0.15 -1.48
CA ILE A 19 8.87 -0.69 -2.29
C ILE A 19 9.59 -1.84 -1.55
N CYS A 20 9.83 -1.70 -0.24
CA CYS A 20 10.45 -2.76 0.55
C CYS A 20 9.62 -4.04 0.53
N PHE A 21 8.29 -3.97 0.70
CA PHE A 21 7.44 -5.16 0.64
C PHE A 21 7.39 -5.77 -0.77
N ASP A 22 7.28 -4.93 -1.80
CA ASP A 22 7.23 -5.36 -3.19
C ASP A 22 8.52 -6.11 -3.59
N LEU A 23 9.68 -5.52 -3.27
CA LEU A 23 10.98 -6.16 -3.52
C LEU A 23 11.17 -7.41 -2.67
N ALA A 24 10.72 -7.41 -1.42
CA ALA A 24 10.79 -8.59 -0.57
C ALA A 24 9.87 -9.73 -1.07
N HIS A 25 8.74 -9.41 -1.69
CA HIS A 25 7.90 -10.38 -2.40
C HIS A 25 8.64 -10.93 -3.61
N LEU A 26 9.12 -10.06 -4.50
CA LEU A 26 9.82 -10.48 -5.71
C LEU A 26 11.06 -11.31 -5.38
N ALA A 27 11.84 -10.93 -4.37
CA ALA A 27 13.02 -11.70 -3.92
C ALA A 27 12.68 -13.13 -3.48
N ARG A 28 11.48 -13.37 -2.92
CA ARG A 28 11.01 -14.70 -2.52
C ARG A 28 10.29 -15.46 -3.63
N ASN A 29 9.90 -14.79 -4.71
CA ASN A 29 9.16 -15.36 -5.83
C ASN A 29 9.90 -15.14 -7.17
N PRO A 30 10.97 -15.92 -7.46
CA PRO A 30 11.73 -15.79 -8.71
C PRO A 30 10.90 -15.96 -9.99
N LYS A 31 9.83 -16.77 -9.93
CA LYS A 31 8.91 -16.97 -11.07
C LYS A 31 8.19 -15.69 -11.46
N ASP A 32 7.77 -14.89 -10.48
CA ASP A 32 7.11 -13.61 -10.76
C ASP A 32 8.12 -12.61 -11.33
N GLN A 33 9.39 -12.65 -10.87
CA GLN A 33 10.44 -11.87 -11.51
C GLN A 33 10.67 -12.27 -12.97
N GLU A 34 10.67 -13.58 -13.27
CA GLU A 34 10.83 -14.09 -14.64
C GLU A 34 9.68 -13.64 -15.54
N LEU A 35 8.44 -13.78 -15.06
CA LEU A 35 7.25 -13.30 -15.74
C LEU A 35 7.30 -11.80 -16.05
N LEU A 36 7.68 -10.98 -15.08
CA LEU A 36 7.76 -9.52 -15.27
C LEU A 36 8.91 -9.10 -16.19
N ARG A 37 9.97 -9.91 -16.30
CA ARG A 37 11.04 -9.69 -17.28
C ARG A 37 10.61 -10.12 -18.69
N SER A 38 9.85 -11.20 -18.82
CA SER A 38 9.37 -11.69 -20.12
C SER A 38 8.21 -10.88 -20.68
N GLU A 39 7.38 -10.31 -19.80
CA GLU A 39 6.21 -9.49 -20.15
C GLU A 39 6.23 -8.12 -19.42
N PRO A 40 7.11 -7.17 -19.81
CA PRO A 40 7.27 -5.89 -19.11
C PRO A 40 6.00 -5.03 -19.03
N ASP A 41 5.08 -5.17 -19.99
CA ASP A 41 3.79 -4.45 -20.00
C ASP A 41 2.92 -4.81 -18.78
N ARG A 42 3.20 -5.94 -18.11
CA ARG A 42 2.50 -6.34 -16.88
C ARG A 42 2.97 -5.60 -15.63
N ILE A 43 4.11 -4.91 -15.66
CA ILE A 43 4.71 -4.29 -14.46
C ILE A 43 3.74 -3.30 -13.81
N ALA A 44 3.00 -2.51 -14.60
CA ALA A 44 2.02 -1.56 -14.07
C ALA A 44 0.90 -2.28 -13.31
N VAL A 45 0.36 -3.36 -13.87
CA VAL A 45 -0.71 -4.15 -13.23
C VAL A 45 -0.18 -4.90 -12.00
N ALA A 46 1.06 -5.39 -12.07
CA ALA A 46 1.70 -6.05 -10.94
C ALA A 46 1.95 -5.09 -9.77
N ALA A 47 2.32 -3.82 -10.04
CA ALA A 47 2.46 -2.81 -9.00
C ALA A 47 1.13 -2.57 -8.26
N GLU A 48 0.01 -2.44 -8.99
CA GLU A 48 -1.33 -2.33 -8.38
C GLU A 48 -1.67 -3.55 -7.51
N GLU A 49 -1.36 -4.75 -7.99
CA GLU A 49 -1.63 -5.99 -7.25
C GLU A 49 -0.74 -6.13 -6.00
N LEU A 50 0.52 -5.71 -6.08
CA LEU A 50 1.42 -5.68 -4.93
C LEU A 50 0.96 -4.67 -3.87
N LEU A 51 0.51 -3.48 -4.29
CA LEU A 51 -0.10 -2.51 -3.37
C LEU A 51 -1.40 -3.02 -2.72
N ARG A 52 -2.19 -3.81 -3.46
CA ARG A 52 -3.38 -4.49 -2.93
C ARG A 52 -3.01 -5.56 -1.90
N ALA A 53 -1.96 -6.33 -2.16
CA ALA A 53 -1.50 -7.43 -1.31
C ALA A 53 -0.75 -6.95 -0.05
N TYR A 54 0.03 -5.88 -0.17
CA TYR A 54 0.96 -5.38 0.85
C TYR A 54 0.63 -3.94 1.27
N SER A 55 -0.60 -3.73 1.74
CA SER A 55 -1.02 -2.41 2.24
C SER A 55 -0.19 -1.99 3.46
N THR A 56 0.37 -0.78 3.41
CA THR A 56 1.29 -0.25 4.44
C THR A 56 0.62 0.71 5.43
N ILE A 57 -0.65 1.05 5.22
CA ILE A 57 -1.32 2.13 5.98
C ILE A 57 -2.63 1.62 6.57
N GLN A 58 -2.78 1.78 7.89
CA GLN A 58 -4.05 1.60 8.58
C GLN A 58 -4.65 2.97 8.92
N MET A 59 -5.87 3.19 8.44
CA MET A 59 -6.60 4.44 8.66
C MET A 59 -7.48 4.36 9.91
N ILE A 60 -7.43 5.38 10.75
CA ILE A 60 -8.35 5.55 11.89
C ILE A 60 -9.41 6.60 11.58
N ARG A 61 -10.59 6.47 12.18
CA ARG A 61 -11.68 7.43 12.10
C ARG A 61 -12.27 7.61 13.50
N VAL A 62 -12.89 8.77 13.72
CA VAL A 62 -13.59 9.11 14.97
C VAL A 62 -15.06 9.35 14.63
N ALA A 63 -15.98 8.72 15.36
CA ALA A 63 -17.40 8.94 15.22
C ALA A 63 -17.76 10.36 15.68
N THR A 64 -18.51 11.10 14.87
CA THR A 64 -18.94 12.46 15.20
C THR A 64 -20.29 12.50 15.92
N LYS A 65 -20.95 11.34 16.02
CA LYS A 65 -22.20 11.05 16.71
C LYS A 65 -22.25 9.56 16.97
N ASP A 66 -23.06 9.14 17.95
CA ASP A 66 -23.28 7.73 18.25
C ASP A 66 -23.81 6.99 17.01
N VAL A 67 -23.20 5.85 16.70
CA VAL A 67 -23.61 4.98 15.60
C VAL A 67 -23.64 3.52 16.03
N ASP A 68 -24.66 2.77 15.62
CA ASP A 68 -24.62 1.31 15.64
C ASP A 68 -23.90 0.83 14.37
N PHE A 69 -22.72 0.23 14.54
CA PHE A 69 -21.97 -0.36 13.46
C PHE A 69 -21.91 -1.88 13.64
N LYS A 70 -22.68 -2.59 12.80
CA LYS A 70 -22.78 -4.06 12.81
C LYS A 70 -23.21 -4.62 14.19
N GLY A 71 -24.13 -3.95 14.88
CA GLY A 71 -24.66 -4.35 16.18
C GLY A 71 -23.79 -3.92 17.38
N ALA A 72 -22.74 -3.12 17.14
CA ALA A 72 -21.90 -2.57 18.19
C ALA A 72 -22.03 -1.04 18.22
N PRO A 73 -22.29 -0.42 19.39
CA PRO A 73 -22.29 1.03 19.52
C PRO A 73 -20.86 1.58 19.42
N ILE A 74 -20.67 2.64 18.62
CA ILE A 74 -19.43 3.39 18.41
C ILE A 74 -19.69 4.87 18.68
#